data_AF-A0A0W8C481-F1
#
_entry.id   AF-A0A0W8C481-F1
#
_cell.length_a   1.000
_cell.length_b   1.000
_cell.length_c   1.000
_cell.angle_alpha   90.00
_cell.angle_beta   90.00
_cell.angle_gamma   90.00
#
_symmetry.space_group_name_H-M   'P 1'
#
loop_
_entity.id
_entity.type
_entity.pdbx_description
1 polymer ?
#
loop_
_entity_poly.entity_id
_entity_poly.type
_entity_poly.pdbx_seq_one_letter_code
_entity_poly.pdbx_strand_id
1 'polypeptide(L)'
;MTPGEVYKQLQLDRFNEPHFDKIENTVFGYLGFNTWVKYVDDFNEKNPTKKESMIPSLLTLYSDIDLSRVLEMAKKASTTEALARKLRMEQIQRWMTDGKTPGYVFKMFMVDSKVDELLTNPQFIAWTKYVDEFNAKNPANQASMIPPIVTHYGDDAVFGMLEAAKKVQSTEKLASKLQAEQIQKLLSSNHSPTYVFKALNLDKTGDEVFSTPLFTTWFNYLKTFNDKNPDKKESLLTSIHRYYQDHDVARIVEKAMTNPSTVKLANQLQDERYSRWLLNESSPQSAFYVFILTKPGADDVIRFRERPDRSKYLLPLEKVSDDLLSSPDFKRWAQYLDDFNAKYPDKQTSMSAVFRAYYTDDALGNMLAAARKDPSTRDIASTLEKALFNV
;
A
#
# COMPACT_ATOMS: atom_id res chain seq x y z
N MET A 1 4.24 56.71 7.02
CA MET A 1 3.84 55.64 6.11
C MET A 1 3.85 54.34 6.86
N THR A 2 2.96 53.42 6.54
CA THR A 2 3.03 52.04 7.05
C THR A 2 4.14 51.28 6.33
N PRO A 3 4.73 50.25 6.94
CA PRO A 3 5.58 49.28 6.26
C PRO A 3 5.02 48.79 4.91
N GLY A 4 3.72 48.49 4.82
CA GLY A 4 3.08 48.09 3.56
C GLY A 4 3.09 49.18 2.47
N GLU A 5 2.92 50.45 2.83
CA GLU A 5 3.02 51.59 1.89
C GLU A 5 4.44 51.77 1.36
N VAL A 6 5.44 51.65 2.25
CA VAL A 6 6.86 51.73 1.86
C VAL A 6 7.27 50.56 0.96
N TYR A 7 6.73 49.37 1.20
CA TYR A 7 6.96 48.18 0.36
C TYR A 7 6.61 48.44 -1.11
N LYS A 8 5.43 49.04 -1.35
CA LYS A 8 4.96 49.43 -2.68
C LYS A 8 5.76 50.58 -3.27
N GLN A 9 6.16 51.56 -2.46
CA GLN A 9 6.98 52.69 -2.94
C GLN A 9 8.36 52.23 -3.44
N LEU A 10 8.93 51.22 -2.79
CA LEU A 10 10.17 50.58 -3.21
C LEU A 10 9.98 49.61 -4.40
N GLN A 11 8.76 49.52 -4.95
CA GLN A 11 8.37 48.66 -6.07
C GLN A 11 8.70 47.18 -5.83
N LEU A 12 8.72 46.75 -4.57
CA LEU A 12 9.03 45.37 -4.19
C LEU A 12 7.89 44.42 -4.58
N ASP A 13 6.68 44.94 -4.78
CA ASP A 13 5.50 44.22 -5.26
C ASP A 13 5.52 43.90 -6.76
N ARG A 14 6.49 44.41 -7.52
CA ARG A 14 6.64 44.15 -8.97
C ARG A 14 7.50 42.93 -9.30
N PHE A 15 8.01 42.22 -8.31
CA PHE A 15 8.74 40.97 -8.55
C PHE A 15 7.79 39.94 -9.15
N ASN A 16 8.04 39.54 -10.40
CA ASN A 16 7.25 38.50 -11.08
C ASN A 16 7.61 37.12 -10.49
N GLU A 17 6.65 36.19 -10.46
CA GLU A 17 6.73 34.86 -9.83
C GLU A 17 8.18 34.32 -9.74
N PRO A 18 8.75 34.26 -8.54
CA PRO A 18 10.18 34.05 -8.37
C PRO A 18 10.59 32.65 -8.81
N HIS A 19 11.61 32.58 -9.67
CA HIS A 19 12.30 31.34 -9.99
C HIS A 19 13.12 30.87 -8.79
N PHE A 20 12.69 29.79 -8.14
CA PHE A 20 13.31 29.22 -6.94
C PHE A 20 14.64 28.47 -7.19
N ASP A 21 15.38 28.85 -8.23
CA ASP A 21 16.65 28.21 -8.55
C ASP A 21 17.81 28.83 -7.73
N LYS A 22 17.69 30.11 -7.37
CA LYS A 22 18.70 30.89 -6.65
C LYS A 22 18.08 32.00 -5.80
N ILE A 23 18.70 32.34 -4.67
CA ILE A 23 18.18 33.36 -3.74
C ILE A 23 18.21 34.76 -4.37
N GLU A 24 19.17 35.02 -5.25
CA GLU A 24 19.32 36.27 -6.01
C GLU A 24 18.14 36.53 -6.95
N ASN A 25 17.44 35.48 -7.36
CA ASN A 25 16.24 35.56 -8.20
C ASN A 25 14.96 35.78 -7.40
N THR A 26 15.08 36.04 -6.10
CA THR A 26 13.96 36.29 -5.18
C THR A 26 14.09 37.67 -4.57
N VAL A 27 13.01 38.13 -3.90
CA VAL A 27 13.02 39.43 -3.22
C VAL A 27 14.14 39.55 -2.17
N PHE A 28 14.59 38.43 -1.60
CA PHE A 28 15.66 38.37 -0.60
C PHE A 28 17.04 38.73 -1.15
N GLY A 29 17.25 38.60 -2.47
CA GLY A 29 18.47 39.02 -3.14
C GLY A 29 18.52 40.51 -3.46
N TYR A 30 17.40 41.23 -3.30
CA TYR A 30 17.28 42.61 -3.76
C TYR A 30 17.64 43.62 -2.66
N LEU A 31 18.48 44.61 -2.98
CA LEU A 31 18.96 45.60 -2.00
C LEU A 31 17.80 46.41 -1.37
N GLY A 32 16.80 46.78 -2.17
CA GLY A 32 15.62 47.50 -1.69
C GLY A 32 14.82 46.73 -0.63
N PHE A 33 14.88 45.39 -0.65
CA PHE A 33 14.24 44.57 0.36
C PHE A 33 14.92 44.71 1.72
N ASN A 34 16.26 44.74 1.77
CA ASN A 34 16.99 44.97 3.02
C ASN A 34 16.71 46.36 3.60
N THR A 35 16.58 47.38 2.74
CA THR A 35 16.15 48.71 3.16
C THR A 35 14.75 48.68 3.78
N TRP A 36 13.81 47.96 3.17
CA TRP A 36 12.46 47.80 3.70
C TRP A 36 12.43 47.02 5.01
N VAL A 37 13.18 45.93 5.13
CA VAL A 37 13.28 45.13 6.37
C VAL A 37 13.72 46.00 7.54
N LYS A 38 14.77 46.82 7.34
CA LYS A 38 15.24 47.77 8.35
C LYS A 38 14.16 48.80 8.70
N TYR A 39 13.44 49.31 7.70
CA TYR A 39 12.34 50.25 7.93
C TYR A 39 11.24 49.65 8.80
N VAL A 40 10.84 48.39 8.56
CA VAL A 40 9.82 47.71 9.38
C VAL A 40 10.30 47.56 10.83
N ASP A 41 11.58 47.24 11.03
CA ASP A 41 12.16 47.12 12.38
C ASP A 41 12.15 48.45 13.12
N ASP A 42 12.64 49.52 12.47
CA ASP A 42 12.61 50.89 13.02
C ASP A 42 11.17 51.35 13.30
N PHE A 43 10.21 50.98 12.45
CA PHE A 43 8.80 51.28 12.63
C PHE A 43 8.21 50.55 13.85
N ASN A 44 8.50 49.26 13.99
CA ASN A 44 7.99 48.42 15.09
C ASN A 44 8.59 48.80 16.45
N GLU A 45 9.83 49.27 16.48
CA GLU A 45 10.48 49.80 17.69
C GLU A 45 9.82 51.11 18.13
N LYS A 46 9.56 52.02 17.19
CA LYS A 46 8.90 53.31 17.46
C LYS A 46 7.40 53.19 17.77
N ASN A 47 6.76 52.09 17.36
CA ASN A 47 5.32 51.87 17.52
C ASN A 47 5.00 50.54 18.22
N PRO A 48 5.36 50.34 19.51
CA PRO A 48 5.27 49.03 20.18
C PRO A 48 3.85 48.43 20.26
N THR A 49 2.81 49.26 20.22
CA THR A 49 1.39 48.84 20.27
C THR A 49 0.77 48.62 18.89
N LYS A 50 1.47 48.97 17.81
CA LYS A 50 1.00 48.89 16.41
C LYS A 50 2.05 48.20 15.53
N LYS A 51 2.69 47.15 16.04
CA LYS A 51 3.68 46.40 15.28
C LYS A 51 3.04 45.79 14.04
N GLU A 52 3.73 45.88 12.91
CA GLU A 52 3.36 45.24 11.65
C GLU A 52 4.27 44.05 11.37
N SER A 53 3.68 42.97 10.84
CA SER A 53 4.44 41.82 10.33
C SER A 53 4.84 42.06 8.87
N MET A 54 5.98 41.50 8.49
CA MET A 54 6.43 41.51 7.10
C MET A 54 5.65 40.50 6.22
N ILE A 55 5.03 39.48 6.81
CA ILE A 55 4.39 38.36 6.11
C ILE A 55 3.26 38.80 5.17
N PRO A 56 2.30 39.69 5.55
CA PRO A 56 1.26 40.13 4.64
C PRO A 56 1.78 40.79 3.36
N SER A 57 2.88 41.55 3.45
CA SER A 57 3.52 42.16 2.27
C SER A 57 4.22 41.12 1.40
N LEU A 58 4.85 40.11 2.01
CA LEU A 58 5.45 39.01 1.25
C LEU A 58 4.37 38.15 0.56
N LEU A 59 3.22 37.94 1.19
CA LEU A 59 2.12 37.18 0.58
C LEU A 59 1.44 37.89 -0.61
N THR A 60 1.78 39.16 -0.91
CA THR A 60 1.35 39.77 -2.18
C THR A 60 2.18 39.28 -3.37
N LEU A 61 3.36 38.71 -3.11
CA LEU A 61 4.26 38.13 -4.11
C LEU A 61 4.22 36.60 -4.14
N TYR A 62 4.15 36.00 -2.95
CA TYR A 62 4.29 34.56 -2.77
C TYR A 62 2.98 33.96 -2.27
N SER A 63 2.59 32.81 -2.80
CA SER A 63 1.63 31.95 -2.09
C SER A 63 2.23 31.48 -0.75
N ASP A 64 1.42 30.99 0.20
CA ASP A 64 1.96 30.47 1.48
C ASP A 64 2.98 29.34 1.30
N ILE A 65 2.80 28.50 0.27
CA ILE A 65 3.72 27.40 -0.06
C ILE A 65 5.01 27.95 -0.63
N ASP A 66 4.93 28.93 -1.52
CA ASP A 66 6.09 29.55 -2.15
C ASP A 66 6.88 30.42 -1.18
N LEU A 67 6.19 31.09 -0.25
CA LEU A 67 6.83 31.81 0.84
C LEU A 67 7.59 30.83 1.75
N SER A 68 7.01 29.67 2.05
CA SER A 68 7.71 28.65 2.84
C SER A 68 8.94 28.11 2.12
N ARG A 69 8.85 27.87 0.80
CA ARG A 69 9.99 27.47 -0.05
C ARG A 69 11.12 28.50 -0.01
N VAL A 70 10.82 29.77 -0.28
CA VAL A 70 11.86 30.80 -0.32
C VAL A 70 12.49 31.03 1.04
N LEU A 71 11.73 30.91 2.14
CA LEU A 71 12.29 31.03 3.49
C LEU A 71 13.26 29.87 3.80
N GLU A 72 12.95 28.65 3.39
CA GLU A 72 13.89 27.52 3.55
C GLU A 72 15.12 27.65 2.66
N MET A 73 15.00 28.26 1.47
CA MET A 73 16.14 28.60 0.64
C MET A 73 17.00 29.71 1.28
N ALA A 74 16.38 30.81 1.72
CA ALA A 74 17.05 31.93 2.37
C ALA A 74 17.79 31.48 3.64
N LYS A 75 17.22 30.53 4.37
CA LYS A 75 17.85 29.95 5.55
C LYS A 75 19.19 29.23 5.27
N LYS A 76 19.44 28.80 4.02
CA LYS A 76 20.70 28.14 3.63
C LYS A 76 21.84 29.13 3.36
N ALA A 77 21.52 30.41 3.10
CA ALA A 77 22.52 31.44 2.85
C ALA A 77 22.83 32.21 4.14
N SER A 78 24.11 32.33 4.50
CA SER A 78 24.54 32.97 5.75
C SER A 78 24.09 34.43 5.88
N THR A 79 23.92 35.14 4.76
CA THR A 79 23.50 36.55 4.73
C THR A 79 22.01 36.75 5.01
N THR A 80 21.17 35.76 4.74
CA THR A 80 19.70 35.85 4.88
C THR A 80 19.14 34.90 5.94
N GLU A 81 19.98 34.06 6.57
CA GLU A 81 19.55 33.06 7.55
C GLU A 81 18.78 33.67 8.74
N ALA A 82 19.31 34.72 9.36
CA ALA A 82 18.69 35.33 10.55
C ALA A 82 17.30 35.90 10.23
N LEU A 83 17.17 36.58 9.09
CA LEU A 83 15.89 37.12 8.63
C LEU A 83 14.92 35.99 8.27
N ALA A 84 15.38 34.95 7.58
CA ALA A 84 14.55 33.81 7.22
C ALA A 84 13.98 33.10 8.46
N ARG A 85 14.79 32.92 9.50
CA ARG A 85 14.34 32.36 10.79
C ARG A 85 13.29 33.24 11.46
N LYS A 86 13.49 34.56 11.48
CA LYS A 86 12.51 35.52 12.01
C LYS A 86 11.17 35.43 11.27
N LEU A 87 11.20 35.53 9.94
CA LEU A 87 10.00 35.44 9.11
C LEU A 87 9.30 34.09 9.24
N ARG A 88 10.06 32.99 9.39
CA ARG A 88 9.47 31.66 9.63
C ARG A 88 8.70 31.62 10.95
N MET A 89 9.23 32.24 12.02
CA MET A 89 8.50 32.36 13.28
C MET A 89 7.24 33.22 13.14
N GLU A 90 7.32 34.37 12.46
CA GLU A 90 6.15 35.22 12.19
C GLU A 90 5.08 34.48 11.39
N GLN A 91 5.47 33.69 10.39
CA GLN A 91 4.55 32.89 9.58
C GLN A 91 3.81 31.85 10.41
N ILE A 92 4.52 31.12 11.28
CA ILE A 92 3.94 30.10 12.17
C ILE A 92 2.96 30.75 13.16
N GLN A 93 3.35 31.88 13.75
CA GLN A 93 2.49 32.61 14.69
C GLN A 93 1.23 33.12 14.00
N ARG A 94 1.35 33.66 12.78
CA ARG A 94 0.20 34.06 11.99
C ARG A 94 -0.73 32.89 11.70
N TRP A 95 -0.22 31.74 11.25
CA TRP A 95 -1.06 30.57 11.01
C TRP A 95 -1.81 30.12 12.26
N MET A 96 -1.17 30.19 13.42
CA MET A 96 -1.79 29.89 14.70
C MET A 96 -2.90 30.91 15.06
N THR A 97 -2.67 32.20 14.84
CA THR A 97 -3.69 33.26 15.04
C THR A 97 -4.85 33.13 14.07
N ASP A 98 -4.56 32.82 12.80
CA ASP A 98 -5.56 32.63 11.74
C ASP A 98 -6.30 31.28 11.86
N GLY A 99 -5.98 30.47 12.88
CA GLY A 99 -6.61 29.18 13.13
C GLY A 99 -6.37 28.15 12.01
N LYS A 100 -5.25 28.22 11.30
CA LYS A 100 -4.94 27.29 10.21
C LYS A 100 -4.82 25.86 10.75
N THR A 101 -5.46 24.92 10.08
CA THR A 101 -5.46 23.52 10.51
C THR A 101 -4.06 22.91 10.40
N PRO A 102 -3.72 21.92 11.24
CA PRO A 102 -2.46 21.19 11.12
C PRO A 102 -2.23 20.61 9.72
N GLY A 103 -3.29 20.19 9.03
CA GLY A 103 -3.19 19.69 7.65
C GLY A 103 -2.83 20.74 6.62
N TYR A 104 -3.33 21.97 6.77
CA TYR A 104 -2.91 23.09 5.93
C TYR A 104 -1.43 23.40 6.16
N VAL A 105 -1.01 23.51 7.42
CA VAL A 105 0.37 23.85 7.78
C VAL A 105 1.35 22.74 7.40
N PHE A 106 0.96 21.47 7.49
CA PHE A 106 1.79 20.34 7.07
C PHE A 106 2.28 20.50 5.63
N LYS A 107 1.39 20.89 4.71
CA LYS A 107 1.75 21.11 3.29
C LYS A 107 2.83 22.17 3.11
N MET A 108 2.86 23.17 4.00
CA MET A 108 3.83 24.27 3.97
C MET A 108 5.16 23.92 4.63
N PHE A 109 5.17 22.93 5.52
CA PHE A 109 6.39 22.43 6.16
C PHE A 109 7.06 21.32 5.34
N MET A 110 6.26 20.52 4.64
CA MET A 110 6.67 19.29 3.98
C MET A 110 6.80 19.45 2.47
N VAL A 111 7.24 20.64 2.06
CA VAL A 111 7.55 20.90 0.67
C VAL A 111 8.79 20.08 0.29
N ASP A 112 8.67 19.27 -0.76
CA ASP A 112 9.74 18.46 -1.34
C ASP A 112 10.38 17.44 -0.38
N SER A 113 9.77 17.18 0.78
CA SER A 113 10.27 16.18 1.72
C SER A 113 9.91 14.77 1.29
N LYS A 114 10.81 13.83 1.56
CA LYS A 114 10.61 12.40 1.31
C LYS A 114 10.04 11.71 2.54
N VAL A 115 9.22 10.68 2.33
CA VAL A 115 8.59 9.92 3.42
C VAL A 115 9.63 9.26 4.33
N ASP A 116 10.71 8.69 3.77
CA ASP A 116 11.70 7.90 4.51
C ASP A 116 12.47 8.70 5.58
N GLU A 117 12.58 10.02 5.41
CA GLU A 117 13.30 10.92 6.31
C GLU A 117 12.34 11.72 7.20
N LEU A 118 11.03 11.45 7.13
CA LEU A 118 10.01 12.30 7.74
C LEU A 118 10.22 12.50 9.25
N LEU A 119 10.43 11.41 10.00
CA LEU A 119 10.53 11.48 11.46
C LEU A 119 11.83 12.10 11.98
N THR A 120 12.85 12.20 11.13
CA THR A 120 14.11 12.88 11.46
C THR A 120 14.19 14.28 10.85
N ASN A 121 13.24 14.66 9.98
CA ASN A 121 13.17 15.97 9.38
C ASN A 121 12.88 17.05 10.44
N PRO A 122 13.78 18.05 10.63
CA PRO A 122 13.56 19.12 11.60
C PRO A 122 12.28 19.93 11.36
N GLN A 123 11.83 20.04 10.11
CA GLN A 123 10.57 20.71 9.77
C GLN A 123 9.37 19.90 10.26
N PHE A 124 9.41 18.57 10.14
CA PHE A 124 8.36 17.72 10.70
C PHE A 124 8.29 17.84 12.22
N ILE A 125 9.43 17.84 12.91
CA ILE A 125 9.51 18.03 14.37
C ILE A 125 8.96 19.40 14.80
N ALA A 126 9.21 20.44 14.01
CA ALA A 126 8.61 21.76 14.26
C ALA A 126 7.09 21.75 14.02
N TRP A 127 6.62 21.04 12.99
CA TRP A 127 5.20 20.88 12.72
C TRP A 127 4.48 20.07 13.81
N THR A 128 5.10 19.04 14.42
CA THR A 128 4.45 18.31 15.53
C THR A 128 4.14 19.23 16.71
N LYS A 129 5.05 20.17 17.01
CA LYS A 129 4.82 21.20 18.04
C LYS A 129 3.66 22.14 17.68
N TYR A 130 3.53 22.49 16.40
CA TYR A 130 2.36 23.26 15.93
C TYR A 130 1.06 22.50 16.17
N VAL A 131 1.03 21.18 15.89
CA VAL A 131 -0.16 20.35 16.15
C VAL A 131 -0.48 20.30 17.64
N ASP A 132 0.53 20.14 18.50
CA ASP A 132 0.34 20.10 19.95
C ASP A 132 -0.23 21.44 20.47
N GLU A 133 0.30 22.58 20.02
CA GLU A 133 -0.21 23.91 20.39
C GLU A 133 -1.62 24.15 19.84
N PHE A 134 -1.89 23.75 18.60
CA PHE A 134 -3.21 23.83 17.99
C PHE A 134 -4.23 23.01 18.80
N ASN A 135 -3.89 21.77 19.18
CA ASN A 135 -4.77 20.90 19.95
C ASN A 135 -4.98 21.39 21.39
N ALA A 136 -3.97 22.00 22.01
CA ALA A 136 -4.11 22.63 23.32
C ALA A 136 -5.10 23.80 23.30
N LYS A 137 -5.15 24.56 22.20
CA LYS A 137 -6.14 25.63 21.98
C LYS A 137 -7.52 25.12 21.55
N ASN A 138 -7.61 23.88 21.08
CA ASN A 138 -8.84 23.28 20.54
C ASN A 138 -9.15 21.91 21.20
N PRO A 139 -9.35 21.85 22.54
CA PRO A 139 -9.42 20.58 23.27
C PRO A 139 -10.63 19.71 22.88
N ALA A 140 -11.74 20.31 22.44
CA ALA A 140 -12.92 19.57 22.00
C ALA A 140 -12.76 18.90 20.62
N ASN A 141 -11.85 19.42 19.79
CA ASN A 141 -11.69 19.01 18.39
C ASN A 141 -10.20 18.85 18.04
N GLN A 142 -9.52 17.96 18.76
CA GLN A 142 -8.10 17.69 18.52
C GLN A 142 -7.89 17.12 17.11
N ALA A 143 -6.92 17.68 16.40
CA ALA A 143 -6.49 17.19 15.10
C ALA A 143 -5.49 16.04 15.27
N SER A 144 -5.66 14.98 14.48
CA SER A 144 -4.65 13.92 14.34
C SER A 144 -3.56 14.33 13.35
N MET A 145 -2.35 13.83 13.60
CA MET A 145 -1.20 14.01 12.70
C MET A 145 -1.28 13.11 11.45
N ILE A 146 -2.00 11.99 11.50
CA ILE A 146 -2.01 10.99 10.43
C ILE A 146 -2.68 11.47 9.14
N PRO A 147 -3.91 12.04 9.14
CA PRO A 147 -4.58 12.44 7.89
C PRO A 147 -3.70 13.32 6.97
N PRO A 148 -3.03 14.37 7.46
CA PRO A 148 -2.10 15.16 6.64
C PRO A 148 -0.96 14.34 6.03
N ILE A 149 -0.34 13.46 6.83
CA ILE A 149 0.80 12.64 6.42
C ILE A 149 0.39 11.66 5.31
N VAL A 150 -0.70 10.91 5.52
CA VAL A 150 -1.17 9.90 4.55
C VAL A 150 -1.74 10.53 3.28
N THR A 151 -2.34 11.72 3.38
CA THR A 151 -2.80 12.47 2.20
C THR A 151 -1.64 12.88 1.30
N HIS A 152 -0.47 13.15 1.91
CA HIS A 152 0.70 13.60 1.19
C HIS A 152 1.54 12.45 0.62
N TYR A 153 1.69 11.35 1.37
CA TYR A 153 2.60 10.26 1.02
C TYR A 153 1.91 8.94 0.63
N GLY A 154 0.62 8.77 0.92
CA GLY A 154 -0.10 7.50 0.78
C GLY A 154 -0.02 6.61 2.02
N ASP A 155 -1.10 5.87 2.31
CA ASP A 155 -1.21 5.05 3.52
C ASP A 155 -0.14 3.94 3.61
N ASP A 156 0.12 3.23 2.50
CA ASP A 156 1.04 2.09 2.44
C ASP A 156 2.52 2.51 2.60
N ALA A 157 2.90 3.62 1.98
CA ALA A 157 4.22 4.23 2.14
C ALA A 157 4.45 4.70 3.59
N VAL A 158 3.46 5.38 4.17
CA VAL A 158 3.52 5.82 5.58
C VAL A 158 3.60 4.64 6.52
N PHE A 159 2.79 3.60 6.32
CA PHE A 159 2.82 2.41 7.16
C PHE A 159 4.18 1.72 7.13
N GLY A 160 4.76 1.57 5.93
CA GLY A 160 6.09 0.97 5.74
C GLY A 160 7.21 1.78 6.39
N MET A 161 7.19 3.11 6.22
CA MET A 161 8.13 4.00 6.88
C MET A 161 8.04 3.91 8.41
N LEU A 162 6.82 3.87 8.96
CA LEU A 162 6.62 3.76 10.41
C LEU A 162 7.11 2.40 10.95
N GLU A 163 6.90 1.29 10.22
CA GLU A 163 7.47 -0.01 10.57
C GLU A 163 9.01 0.01 10.58
N ALA A 164 9.63 0.68 9.63
CA ALA A 164 11.09 0.84 9.61
C ALA A 164 11.57 1.72 10.78
N ALA A 165 10.91 2.85 11.01
CA ALA A 165 11.28 3.80 12.07
C ALA A 165 11.06 3.27 13.49
N LYS A 166 10.16 2.29 13.68
CA LYS A 166 10.01 1.56 14.95
C LYS A 166 11.26 0.76 15.34
N LYS A 167 12.10 0.39 14.37
CA LYS A 167 13.34 -0.36 14.63
C LYS A 167 14.51 0.53 15.03
N VAL A 168 14.33 1.85 15.02
CA VAL A 168 15.36 2.83 15.34
C VAL A 168 15.02 3.54 16.65
N GLN A 169 15.91 3.42 17.64
CA GLN A 169 15.68 3.88 19.02
C GLN A 169 15.23 5.36 19.11
N SER A 170 15.80 6.26 18.30
CA SER A 170 15.47 7.68 18.33
C SER A 170 14.07 8.01 17.80
N THR A 171 13.48 7.15 16.97
CA THR A 171 12.17 7.37 16.34
C THR A 171 11.08 6.42 16.84
N GLU A 172 11.44 5.35 17.56
CA GLU A 172 10.56 4.27 17.97
C GLU A 172 9.26 4.75 18.63
N LYS A 173 9.37 5.63 19.63
CA LYS A 173 8.22 6.11 20.40
C LYS A 173 7.22 6.87 19.53
N LEU A 174 7.72 7.77 18.68
CA LEU A 174 6.87 8.57 17.80
C LEU A 174 6.28 7.70 16.68
N ALA A 175 7.09 6.83 16.09
CA ALA A 175 6.65 5.91 15.04
C ALA A 175 5.54 4.97 15.54
N SER A 176 5.70 4.40 16.75
CA SER A 176 4.69 3.55 17.37
C SER A 176 3.37 4.28 17.64
N LYS A 177 3.45 5.51 18.15
CA LYS A 177 2.26 6.35 18.37
C LYS A 177 1.52 6.62 17.04
N LEU A 178 2.24 7.08 16.03
CA LEU A 178 1.67 7.39 14.72
C LEU A 178 1.08 6.15 14.05
N GLN A 179 1.75 4.99 14.14
CA GLN A 179 1.24 3.76 13.56
C GLN A 179 -0.03 3.28 14.25
N ALA A 180 -0.09 3.36 15.59
CA ALA A 180 -1.31 3.04 16.33
C ALA A 180 -2.49 3.93 15.91
N GLU A 181 -2.26 5.23 15.76
CA GLU A 181 -3.26 6.18 15.23
C GLU A 181 -3.68 5.82 13.80
N GLN A 182 -2.73 5.45 12.92
CA GLN A 182 -3.03 5.08 11.54
C GLN A 182 -3.89 3.82 11.47
N ILE A 183 -3.52 2.77 12.20
CA ILE A 183 -4.29 1.53 12.28
C ILE A 183 -5.69 1.81 12.82
N GLN A 184 -5.81 2.52 13.94
CA GLN A 184 -7.11 2.85 14.52
C GLN A 184 -7.99 3.60 13.51
N LYS A 185 -7.42 4.59 12.80
CA LYS A 185 -8.16 5.35 11.79
C LYS A 185 -8.61 4.46 10.64
N LEU A 186 -7.74 3.62 10.09
CA LEU A 186 -8.09 2.67 9.03
C LEU A 186 -9.22 1.72 9.45
N LEU A 187 -9.14 1.14 10.66
CA LEU A 187 -10.14 0.19 11.17
C LEU A 187 -11.47 0.86 11.53
N SER A 188 -11.45 2.14 11.91
CA SER A 188 -12.67 2.93 12.15
C SER A 188 -13.31 3.43 10.86
N SER A 189 -12.56 3.42 9.76
CA SER A 189 -13.06 3.89 8.46
C SER A 189 -13.95 2.84 7.80
N ASN A 190 -14.96 3.26 7.04
CA ASN A 190 -15.79 2.34 6.23
C ASN A 190 -15.20 2.14 4.82
N HIS A 191 -13.86 2.12 4.69
CA HIS A 191 -13.20 1.80 3.44
C HIS A 191 -13.34 0.32 3.10
N SER A 192 -13.05 -0.03 1.84
CA SER A 192 -13.05 -1.42 1.39
C SER A 192 -12.00 -2.24 2.18
N PRO A 193 -12.31 -3.46 2.65
CA PRO A 193 -11.33 -4.36 3.25
C PRO A 193 -10.09 -4.55 2.40
N THR A 194 -10.24 -4.66 1.09
CA THR A 194 -9.12 -4.73 0.14
C THR A 194 -8.25 -3.47 0.12
N TYR A 195 -8.82 -2.28 0.34
CA TYR A 195 -8.02 -1.06 0.53
C TYR A 195 -7.22 -1.13 1.84
N VAL A 196 -7.89 -1.46 2.95
CA VAL A 196 -7.26 -1.53 4.28
C VAL A 196 -6.17 -2.61 4.31
N PHE A 197 -6.34 -3.71 3.59
CA PHE A 197 -5.33 -4.77 3.46
C PHE A 197 -3.99 -4.22 2.96
N LYS A 198 -4.03 -3.44 1.87
CA LYS A 198 -2.84 -2.79 1.30
C LYS A 198 -2.31 -1.66 2.17
N ALA A 199 -3.19 -0.85 2.75
CA ALA A 199 -2.80 0.24 3.65
C ALA A 199 -1.98 -0.26 4.86
N LEU A 200 -2.24 -1.50 5.30
CA LEU A 200 -1.51 -2.20 6.36
C LEU A 200 -0.29 -2.98 5.84
N ASN A 201 0.11 -2.80 4.58
CA ASN A 201 1.18 -3.52 3.88
C ASN A 201 1.06 -5.07 3.96
N LEU A 202 -0.16 -5.61 4.12
CA LEU A 202 -0.37 -7.06 4.19
C LEU A 202 -0.12 -7.74 2.83
N ASP A 203 -0.04 -6.99 1.74
CA ASP A 203 0.39 -7.43 0.40
C ASP A 203 1.90 -7.71 0.32
N LYS A 204 2.69 -7.23 1.27
CA LYS A 204 4.17 -7.37 1.29
C LYS A 204 4.67 -8.31 2.37
N THR A 205 3.78 -8.94 3.13
CA THR A 205 4.11 -9.88 4.22
C THR A 205 4.58 -11.24 3.70
N GLY A 206 4.19 -11.61 2.48
CA GLY A 206 4.54 -12.89 1.87
C GLY A 206 3.75 -14.07 2.43
N ASP A 207 4.32 -15.25 2.35
CA ASP A 207 3.62 -16.53 2.58
C ASP A 207 3.11 -16.70 4.04
N GLU A 208 3.65 -15.94 5.00
CA GLU A 208 3.28 -15.96 6.43
C GLU A 208 2.14 -14.99 6.79
N VAL A 209 1.50 -14.35 5.81
CA VAL A 209 0.52 -13.28 6.04
C VAL A 209 -0.57 -13.66 7.05
N PHE A 210 -1.11 -14.88 6.97
CA PHE A 210 -2.17 -15.37 7.86
C PHE A 210 -1.73 -15.58 9.30
N SER A 211 -0.42 -15.74 9.55
CA SER A 211 0.14 -15.93 10.88
C SER A 211 0.37 -14.61 11.61
N THR A 212 0.22 -13.46 10.95
CA THR A 212 0.53 -12.15 11.56
C THR A 212 -0.61 -11.62 12.44
N PRO A 213 -0.29 -10.97 13.59
CA PRO A 213 -1.31 -10.29 14.40
C PRO A 213 -2.07 -9.23 13.60
N LEU A 214 -1.38 -8.52 12.69
CA LEU A 214 -1.97 -7.48 11.87
C LEU A 214 -3.01 -8.02 10.88
N PHE A 215 -2.77 -9.20 10.30
CA PHE A 215 -3.78 -9.88 9.50
C PHE A 215 -5.00 -10.25 10.33
N THR A 216 -4.82 -10.72 11.57
CA THR A 216 -5.95 -11.03 12.47
C THR A 216 -6.81 -9.80 12.73
N THR A 217 -6.17 -8.65 12.99
CA THR A 217 -6.86 -7.36 13.14
C THR A 217 -7.63 -6.99 11.87
N TRP A 218 -7.01 -7.11 10.70
CA TRP A 218 -7.65 -6.84 9.42
C TRP A 218 -8.82 -7.81 9.12
N PHE A 219 -8.69 -9.09 9.45
CA PHE A 219 -9.73 -10.08 9.19
C PHE A 219 -10.98 -9.84 10.06
N ASN A 220 -10.80 -9.39 11.30
CA ASN A 220 -11.91 -8.94 12.13
C ASN A 220 -12.58 -7.68 11.58
N TYR A 221 -11.79 -6.77 10.99
CA TYR A 221 -12.33 -5.63 10.27
C TYR A 221 -13.15 -6.04 9.04
N LEU A 222 -12.66 -6.97 8.21
CA LEU A 222 -13.38 -7.53 7.07
C LEU A 222 -14.77 -8.06 7.49
N LYS A 223 -14.84 -8.85 8.58
CA LYS A 223 -16.12 -9.33 9.13
C LYS A 223 -17.03 -8.19 9.53
N THR A 224 -16.53 -7.24 10.32
CA THR A 224 -17.29 -6.07 10.77
C THR A 224 -17.79 -5.22 9.60
N PHE A 225 -16.97 -5.04 8.57
CA PHE A 225 -17.33 -4.33 7.36
C PHE A 225 -18.46 -5.04 6.62
N ASN A 226 -18.36 -6.37 6.44
CA ASN A 226 -19.37 -7.17 5.75
C ASN A 226 -20.72 -7.20 6.48
N ASP A 227 -20.70 -7.21 7.81
CA ASP A 227 -21.92 -7.16 8.63
C ASP A 227 -22.62 -5.80 8.52
N LYS A 228 -21.84 -4.71 8.45
CA LYS A 228 -22.36 -3.34 8.28
C LYS A 228 -22.76 -3.01 6.84
N ASN A 229 -22.18 -3.68 5.85
CA ASN A 229 -22.36 -3.37 4.43
C ASN A 229 -22.78 -4.64 3.65
N PRO A 230 -24.00 -5.17 3.88
CA PRO A 230 -24.44 -6.43 3.30
C PRO A 230 -24.47 -6.44 1.75
N ASP A 231 -24.69 -5.29 1.12
CA ASP A 231 -24.69 -5.15 -0.35
C ASP A 231 -23.30 -4.94 -0.97
N LYS A 232 -22.26 -4.81 -0.13
CA LYS A 232 -20.87 -4.54 -0.57
C LYS A 232 -19.88 -5.51 0.05
N LYS A 233 -20.34 -6.69 0.45
CA LYS A 233 -19.48 -7.68 1.10
C LYS A 233 -18.26 -7.99 0.24
N GLU A 234 -17.10 -7.98 0.86
CA GLU A 234 -15.86 -8.50 0.28
C GLU A 234 -15.53 -9.85 0.92
N SER A 235 -14.77 -10.69 0.22
CA SER A 235 -14.33 -11.98 0.74
C SER A 235 -12.83 -11.95 1.02
N LEU A 236 -12.33 -12.95 1.77
CA LEU A 236 -10.90 -13.10 2.02
C LEU A 236 -10.12 -13.23 0.70
N LEU A 237 -10.67 -14.02 -0.22
CA LEU A 237 -10.12 -14.23 -1.55
C LEU A 237 -9.96 -12.93 -2.35
N THR A 238 -10.89 -11.98 -2.24
CA THR A 238 -10.81 -10.71 -3.01
C THR A 238 -9.53 -9.94 -2.70
N SER A 239 -9.18 -9.80 -1.43
CA SER A 239 -7.97 -9.06 -1.05
C SER A 239 -6.70 -9.86 -1.37
N ILE A 240 -6.70 -11.17 -1.09
CA ILE A 240 -5.55 -12.03 -1.38
C ILE A 240 -5.26 -12.08 -2.88
N HIS A 241 -6.26 -12.40 -3.71
CA HIS A 241 -6.09 -12.51 -5.16
C HIS A 241 -5.76 -11.18 -5.85
N ARG A 242 -6.14 -10.03 -5.26
CA ARG A 242 -5.79 -8.72 -5.83
C ARG A 242 -4.29 -8.42 -5.77
N TYR A 243 -3.62 -8.86 -4.72
CA TYR A 243 -2.24 -8.46 -4.45
C TYR A 243 -1.23 -9.60 -4.55
N TYR A 244 -1.66 -10.83 -4.29
CA TYR A 244 -0.86 -12.03 -4.45
C TYR A 244 -1.17 -12.67 -5.79
N GLN A 245 -0.14 -13.00 -6.56
CA GLN A 245 -0.30 -13.77 -7.79
C GLN A 245 -0.72 -15.20 -7.43
N ASP A 246 -1.35 -15.93 -8.36
CA ASP A 246 -1.90 -17.27 -8.06
C ASP A 246 -0.87 -18.24 -7.47
N HIS A 247 0.40 -18.18 -7.93
CA HIS A 247 1.49 -18.98 -7.36
C HIS A 247 1.79 -18.61 -5.90
N ASP A 248 1.75 -17.33 -5.54
CA ASP A 248 1.91 -16.85 -4.16
C ASP A 248 0.72 -17.29 -3.29
N VAL A 249 -0.49 -17.24 -3.84
CA VAL A 249 -1.70 -17.72 -3.15
C VAL A 249 -1.58 -19.21 -2.81
N ALA A 250 -1.10 -20.03 -3.73
CA ALA A 250 -0.84 -21.45 -3.45
C ALA A 250 0.16 -21.61 -2.29
N ARG A 251 1.25 -20.84 -2.25
CA ARG A 251 2.23 -20.91 -1.15
C ARG A 251 1.63 -20.49 0.19
N ILE A 252 0.85 -19.41 0.20
CA ILE A 252 0.14 -18.94 1.41
C ILE A 252 -0.79 -20.03 1.93
N VAL A 253 -1.58 -20.66 1.04
CA VAL A 253 -2.48 -21.76 1.42
C VAL A 253 -1.69 -22.92 2.01
N GLU A 254 -0.65 -23.40 1.34
CA GLU A 254 0.18 -24.50 1.85
C GLU A 254 0.81 -24.17 3.20
N LYS A 255 1.42 -22.99 3.33
CA LYS A 255 1.99 -22.54 4.59
C LYS A 255 0.93 -22.51 5.69
N ALA A 256 -0.23 -21.94 5.40
CA ALA A 256 -1.33 -21.85 6.35
C ALA A 256 -1.96 -23.21 6.71
N MET A 257 -1.90 -24.20 5.81
CA MET A 257 -2.35 -25.58 6.08
C MET A 257 -1.41 -26.31 7.06
N THR A 258 -0.11 -25.98 7.07
CA THR A 258 0.85 -26.57 8.02
C THR A 258 0.71 -26.05 9.44
N ASN A 259 0.03 -24.92 9.65
CA ASN A 259 -0.13 -24.28 10.95
C ASN A 259 -1.56 -24.47 11.48
N PRO A 260 -1.76 -25.16 12.63
CA PRO A 260 -3.08 -25.41 13.21
C PRO A 260 -3.91 -24.15 13.49
N SER A 261 -3.28 -22.98 13.72
CA SER A 261 -4.01 -21.73 13.97
C SER A 261 -4.59 -21.10 12.69
N THR A 262 -4.03 -21.42 11.51
CA THR A 262 -4.41 -20.83 10.23
C THR A 262 -5.09 -21.81 9.28
N VAL A 263 -5.12 -23.12 9.58
CA VAL A 263 -5.71 -24.15 8.71
C VAL A 263 -7.18 -23.88 8.37
N LYS A 264 -7.96 -23.29 9.28
CA LYS A 264 -9.36 -22.92 9.01
C LYS A 264 -9.47 -21.81 7.96
N LEU A 265 -8.57 -20.82 7.99
CA LEU A 265 -8.52 -19.74 7.01
C LEU A 265 -8.06 -20.24 5.64
N ALA A 266 -7.09 -21.17 5.63
CA ALA A 266 -6.63 -21.82 4.41
C ALA A 266 -7.79 -22.57 3.72
N ASN A 267 -8.54 -23.37 4.47
CA ASN A 267 -9.72 -24.07 3.96
C ASN A 267 -10.79 -23.08 3.44
N GLN A 268 -11.08 -22.02 4.20
CA GLN A 268 -12.02 -20.98 3.73
C GLN A 268 -11.56 -20.37 2.40
N LEU A 269 -10.28 -20.04 2.26
CA LEU A 269 -9.74 -19.48 1.02
C LEU A 269 -9.83 -20.48 -0.15
N GLN A 270 -9.58 -21.76 0.09
CA GLN A 270 -9.77 -22.82 -0.91
C GLN A 270 -11.23 -22.93 -1.35
N ASP A 271 -12.19 -22.87 -0.42
CA ASP A 271 -13.62 -22.97 -0.70
C ASP A 271 -14.15 -21.74 -1.46
N GLU A 272 -13.70 -20.54 -1.09
CA GLU A 272 -13.99 -19.31 -1.82
C GLU A 272 -13.45 -19.38 -3.26
N ARG A 273 -12.23 -19.91 -3.45
CA ARG A 273 -11.60 -20.06 -4.77
C ARG A 273 -12.35 -21.08 -5.62
N TYR A 274 -12.70 -22.23 -5.05
CA TYR A 274 -13.52 -23.25 -5.69
C TYR A 274 -14.83 -22.66 -6.22
N SER A 275 -15.56 -21.96 -5.34
CA SER A 275 -16.86 -21.37 -5.65
C SER A 275 -16.75 -20.30 -6.75
N ARG A 276 -15.75 -19.41 -6.65
CA ARG A 276 -15.50 -18.35 -7.65
C ARG A 276 -15.17 -18.95 -9.02
N TRP A 277 -14.36 -19.99 -9.06
CA TRP A 277 -13.99 -20.64 -10.31
C TRP A 277 -15.16 -21.35 -10.97
N LEU A 278 -15.97 -22.06 -10.18
CA LEU A 278 -17.19 -22.69 -10.68
C LEU A 278 -18.22 -21.64 -11.14
N LEU A 279 -18.24 -20.44 -10.54
CA LEU A 279 -19.08 -19.33 -11.00
C LEU A 279 -18.58 -18.72 -12.32
N ASN A 280 -17.27 -18.59 -12.47
CA ASN A 280 -16.62 -17.98 -13.63
C ASN A 280 -16.38 -18.94 -14.80
N GLU A 281 -16.91 -20.16 -14.73
CA GLU A 281 -16.74 -21.18 -15.77
C GLU A 281 -15.26 -21.51 -16.08
N SER A 282 -14.38 -21.42 -15.07
CA SER A 282 -12.99 -21.81 -15.21
C SER A 282 -12.91 -23.29 -15.61
N SER A 283 -12.24 -23.61 -16.72
CA SER A 283 -12.18 -25.00 -17.17
C SER A 283 -11.49 -25.91 -16.13
N PRO A 284 -11.90 -27.18 -15.98
CA PRO A 284 -11.21 -28.13 -15.11
C PRO A 284 -9.72 -28.28 -15.46
N GLN A 285 -9.34 -28.10 -16.73
CA GLN A 285 -7.94 -28.06 -17.14
C GLN A 285 -7.17 -26.87 -16.54
N SER A 286 -7.72 -25.65 -16.63
CA SER A 286 -7.14 -24.47 -15.97
C SER A 286 -7.11 -24.67 -14.47
N ALA A 287 -8.13 -25.35 -13.93
CA ALA A 287 -8.21 -25.58 -12.51
C ALA A 287 -7.11 -26.52 -12.00
N PHE A 288 -6.85 -27.59 -12.75
CA PHE A 288 -5.77 -28.53 -12.47
C PHE A 288 -4.42 -27.82 -12.42
N TYR A 289 -4.16 -26.94 -13.41
CA TYR A 289 -2.90 -26.19 -13.46
C TYR A 289 -2.64 -25.43 -12.16
N VAL A 290 -3.61 -24.64 -11.68
CA VAL A 290 -3.34 -23.77 -10.52
C VAL A 290 -3.53 -24.49 -9.18
N PHE A 291 -4.29 -25.58 -9.09
CA PHE A 291 -4.41 -26.34 -7.82
C PHE A 291 -3.28 -27.34 -7.63
N ILE A 292 -2.78 -27.91 -8.72
CA ILE A 292 -1.83 -29.02 -8.68
C ILE A 292 -0.46 -28.57 -9.16
N LEU A 293 -0.37 -28.05 -10.38
CA LEU A 293 0.92 -27.85 -11.07
C LEU A 293 1.67 -26.60 -10.62
N THR A 294 1.00 -25.55 -10.15
CA THR A 294 1.65 -24.32 -9.64
C THR A 294 1.97 -24.38 -8.14
N LYS A 295 1.82 -25.54 -7.51
CA LYS A 295 2.08 -25.72 -6.08
C LYS A 295 3.59 -25.65 -5.80
N PRO A 296 4.05 -25.05 -4.68
CA PRO A 296 5.45 -25.09 -4.29
C PRO A 296 5.96 -26.52 -4.16
N GLY A 297 7.09 -26.83 -4.81
CA GLY A 297 7.67 -28.17 -4.83
C GLY A 297 7.06 -29.11 -5.88
N ALA A 298 6.11 -28.65 -6.71
CA ALA A 298 5.85 -29.32 -7.97
C ALA A 298 7.09 -29.13 -8.86
N ASP A 299 7.85 -30.20 -9.10
CA ASP A 299 9.06 -30.22 -9.95
C ASP A 299 8.77 -29.94 -11.45
N ASP A 300 7.53 -29.57 -11.76
CA ASP A 300 6.99 -29.46 -13.10
C ASP A 300 7.09 -28.02 -13.59
N VAL A 301 8.28 -27.63 -14.03
CA VAL A 301 8.43 -26.39 -14.81
C VAL A 301 7.64 -26.59 -16.09
N ILE A 302 6.44 -26.01 -16.15
CA ILE A 302 5.68 -25.92 -17.39
C ILE A 302 6.52 -25.16 -18.41
N ARG A 303 7.02 -25.87 -19.41
CA ARG A 303 7.81 -25.30 -20.49
C ARG A 303 6.88 -24.99 -21.65
N PHE A 304 6.99 -23.77 -22.16
CA PHE A 304 6.38 -23.39 -23.43
C PHE A 304 7.47 -23.42 -24.51
N ARG A 305 7.19 -24.05 -25.66
CA ARG A 305 8.02 -23.91 -26.87
C ARG A 305 7.29 -23.04 -27.89
N GLU A 306 8.04 -22.18 -28.56
CA GLU A 306 7.53 -21.40 -29.68
C GLU A 306 7.61 -22.22 -30.97
N ARG A 307 6.52 -22.23 -31.73
CA ARG A 307 6.47 -22.73 -33.10
C ARG A 307 7.08 -21.71 -34.06
N PRO A 308 7.41 -22.11 -35.30
CA PRO A 308 7.88 -21.19 -36.34
C PRO A 308 6.92 -20.01 -36.63
N ASP A 309 5.62 -20.19 -36.38
CA ASP A 309 4.58 -19.16 -36.50
C ASP A 309 4.45 -18.25 -35.25
N ARG A 310 5.38 -18.37 -34.29
CA ARG A 310 5.42 -17.70 -32.98
C ARG A 310 4.31 -18.09 -32.00
N SER A 311 3.47 -19.06 -32.33
CA SER A 311 2.52 -19.61 -31.35
C SER A 311 3.27 -20.41 -30.28
N LYS A 312 2.90 -20.23 -29.01
CA LYS A 312 3.45 -20.99 -27.88
C LYS A 312 2.59 -22.22 -27.64
N TYR A 313 3.22 -23.38 -27.45
CA TYR A 313 2.54 -24.58 -27.00
C TYR A 313 3.20 -25.16 -25.75
N LEU A 314 2.37 -25.80 -24.93
CA LEU A 314 2.78 -26.48 -23.71
C LEU A 314 3.58 -27.74 -24.08
N LEU A 315 4.77 -27.92 -23.48
CA LEU A 315 5.46 -29.21 -23.53
C LEU A 315 4.86 -30.13 -22.46
N PRO A 316 4.39 -31.34 -22.84
CA PRO A 316 3.92 -32.31 -21.86
C PRO A 316 5.03 -32.68 -20.88
N LEU A 317 4.64 -32.84 -19.62
CA LEU A 317 5.50 -33.23 -18.51
C LEU A 317 5.83 -34.73 -18.61
N GLU A 318 7.11 -35.04 -18.42
CA GLU A 318 7.66 -36.39 -18.50
C GLU A 318 7.57 -37.14 -17.16
N LYS A 319 7.14 -36.45 -16.10
CA LYS A 319 6.97 -37.01 -14.75
C LYS A 319 5.65 -36.58 -14.15
N VAL A 320 5.15 -37.41 -13.25
CA VAL A 320 4.01 -37.11 -12.37
C VAL A 320 4.46 -37.45 -10.96
N SER A 321 4.00 -36.70 -9.96
CA SER A 321 4.23 -37.09 -8.56
C SER A 321 3.57 -38.43 -8.26
N ASP A 322 4.30 -39.35 -7.62
CA ASP A 322 3.82 -40.71 -7.30
C ASP A 322 2.59 -40.69 -6.38
N ASP A 323 2.42 -39.64 -5.57
CA ASP A 323 1.33 -39.45 -4.61
C ASP A 323 0.20 -38.53 -5.13
N LEU A 324 0.25 -38.12 -6.41
CA LEU A 324 -0.73 -37.18 -6.97
C LEU A 324 -2.18 -37.66 -6.74
N LEU A 325 -2.48 -38.91 -7.08
CA LEU A 325 -3.84 -39.47 -7.02
C LEU A 325 -4.36 -39.67 -5.59
N SER A 326 -3.47 -39.74 -4.59
CA SER A 326 -3.85 -39.83 -3.18
C SER A 326 -3.93 -38.45 -2.50
N SER A 327 -3.36 -37.42 -3.12
CA SER A 327 -3.26 -36.07 -2.55
C SER A 327 -4.64 -35.42 -2.28
N PRO A 328 -4.79 -34.66 -1.18
CA PRO A 328 -6.02 -33.91 -0.89
C PRO A 328 -6.40 -32.90 -1.99
N ASP A 329 -5.40 -32.27 -2.62
CA ASP A 329 -5.62 -31.27 -3.67
C ASP A 329 -6.20 -31.93 -4.93
N PHE A 330 -5.70 -33.11 -5.29
CA PHE A 330 -6.26 -33.89 -6.39
C PHE A 330 -7.70 -34.28 -6.11
N LYS A 331 -8.03 -34.75 -4.89
CA LYS A 331 -9.41 -35.08 -4.52
C LYS A 331 -10.35 -33.86 -4.66
N ARG A 332 -9.89 -32.69 -4.23
CA ARG A 332 -10.64 -31.43 -4.36
C ARG A 332 -10.81 -31.03 -5.83
N TRP A 333 -9.79 -31.20 -6.66
CA TRP A 333 -9.89 -30.95 -8.10
C TRP A 333 -10.79 -31.97 -8.81
N ALA A 334 -10.76 -33.25 -8.44
CA ALA A 334 -11.64 -34.26 -9.00
C ALA A 334 -13.11 -33.94 -8.70
N GLN A 335 -13.41 -33.51 -7.48
CA GLN A 335 -14.74 -32.99 -7.15
C GLN A 335 -15.11 -31.75 -7.99
N TYR A 336 -14.16 -30.84 -8.20
CA TYR A 336 -14.39 -29.67 -9.06
C TYR A 336 -14.74 -30.06 -10.50
N LEU A 337 -14.05 -31.06 -11.05
CA LEU A 337 -14.33 -31.60 -12.38
C LEU A 337 -15.76 -32.14 -12.46
N ASP A 338 -16.18 -32.92 -11.47
CA ASP A 338 -17.53 -33.49 -11.42
C ASP A 338 -18.60 -32.39 -11.29
N ASP A 339 -18.41 -31.44 -10.37
CA ASP A 339 -19.33 -30.31 -10.18
C ASP A 339 -19.40 -29.41 -11.42
N PHE A 340 -18.27 -29.15 -12.07
CA PHE A 340 -18.20 -28.38 -13.31
C PHE A 340 -18.97 -29.08 -14.43
N ASN A 341 -18.74 -30.38 -14.61
CA ASN A 341 -19.40 -31.17 -15.64
C ASN A 341 -20.91 -31.28 -15.41
N ALA A 342 -21.34 -31.39 -14.14
CA ALA A 342 -22.75 -31.39 -13.77
C ALA A 342 -23.40 -30.03 -14.03
N LYS A 343 -22.71 -28.93 -13.74
CA LYS A 343 -23.22 -27.56 -13.90
C LYS A 343 -23.18 -27.08 -15.35
N TYR A 344 -22.21 -27.52 -16.15
CA TYR A 344 -21.97 -27.09 -17.53
C TYR A 344 -21.89 -28.27 -18.51
N PRO A 345 -23.02 -28.94 -18.83
CA PRO A 345 -23.04 -30.14 -19.67
C PRO A 345 -22.43 -29.96 -21.06
N ASP A 346 -22.57 -28.78 -21.67
CA ASP A 346 -22.04 -28.50 -23.01
C ASP A 346 -20.53 -28.27 -23.05
N LYS A 347 -19.88 -28.19 -21.87
CA LYS A 347 -18.44 -27.91 -21.72
C LYS A 347 -17.71 -29.04 -20.99
N GLN A 348 -18.34 -30.21 -20.89
CA GLN A 348 -17.80 -31.33 -20.13
C GLN A 348 -16.42 -31.76 -20.66
N THR A 349 -15.55 -32.14 -19.73
CA THR A 349 -14.26 -32.76 -20.03
C THR A 349 -14.07 -34.00 -19.18
N SER A 350 -13.23 -34.93 -19.62
CA SER A 350 -12.85 -36.08 -18.81
C SER A 350 -11.56 -35.79 -18.03
N MET A 351 -11.36 -36.55 -16.95
CA MET A 351 -10.10 -36.55 -16.20
C MET A 351 -8.93 -36.95 -17.10
N SER A 352 -9.12 -37.95 -17.97
CA SER A 352 -8.10 -38.41 -18.93
C SER A 352 -7.72 -37.33 -19.95
N ALA A 353 -8.67 -36.51 -20.41
CA ALA A 353 -8.40 -35.40 -21.32
C ALA A 353 -7.54 -34.32 -20.64
N VAL A 354 -7.83 -33.98 -19.37
CA VAL A 354 -7.02 -33.03 -18.61
C VAL A 354 -5.61 -33.57 -18.36
N PHE A 355 -5.47 -34.86 -18.03
CA PHE A 355 -4.17 -35.48 -17.81
C PHE A 355 -3.32 -35.48 -19.09
N ARG A 356 -3.90 -35.84 -20.24
CA ARG A 356 -3.21 -35.77 -21.54
C ARG A 356 -2.86 -34.36 -21.99
N ALA A 357 -3.54 -33.34 -21.47
CA ALA A 357 -3.19 -31.95 -21.76
C ALA A 357 -1.86 -31.54 -21.10
N TYR A 358 -1.46 -32.22 -20.02
CA TYR A 358 -0.27 -31.86 -19.23
C TYR A 358 0.83 -32.90 -19.25
N TYR A 359 0.54 -34.19 -19.39
CA TYR A 359 1.51 -35.27 -19.20
C TYR A 359 1.68 -36.12 -20.47
N THR A 360 2.89 -36.68 -20.63
CA THR A 360 3.15 -37.71 -21.65
C THR A 360 2.50 -39.05 -21.30
N ASP A 361 2.20 -39.88 -22.30
CA ASP A 361 1.63 -41.22 -22.08
C ASP A 361 2.54 -42.10 -21.21
N ASP A 362 3.87 -41.99 -21.35
CA ASP A 362 4.85 -42.70 -20.52
C ASP A 362 4.77 -42.27 -19.05
N ALA A 363 4.68 -40.96 -18.79
CA ALA A 363 4.52 -40.42 -17.45
C ALA A 363 3.22 -40.92 -16.79
N LEU A 364 2.12 -40.93 -17.56
CA LEU A 364 0.84 -41.45 -17.10
C LEU A 364 0.88 -42.95 -16.84
N GLY A 365 1.54 -43.73 -17.69
CA GLY A 365 1.75 -45.16 -17.49
C GLY A 365 2.50 -45.47 -16.19
N ASN A 366 3.58 -44.73 -15.93
CA ASN A 366 4.37 -44.87 -14.69
C ASN A 366 3.55 -44.50 -13.44
N MET A 367 2.81 -43.38 -13.49
CA MET A 367 1.92 -42.95 -12.40
C MET A 367 0.87 -44.02 -12.08
N LEU A 368 0.22 -44.60 -13.09
CA LEU A 368 -0.78 -45.65 -12.89
C LEU A 368 -0.15 -46.93 -12.30
N ALA A 369 1.06 -47.29 -12.74
CA ALA A 369 1.78 -48.43 -12.19
C ALA A 369 2.14 -48.23 -10.70
N ALA A 370 2.49 -47.00 -10.30
CA ALA A 370 2.69 -46.65 -8.89
C ALA A 370 1.37 -46.68 -8.10
N ALA A 371 0.32 -46.02 -8.61
CA ALA A 371 -0.99 -45.92 -7.96
C ALA A 371 -1.71 -47.27 -7.78
N ARG A 372 -1.41 -48.29 -8.59
CA ARG A 372 -1.92 -49.66 -8.37
C ARG A 372 -1.32 -50.34 -7.15
N LYS A 373 -0.10 -49.96 -6.75
CA LYS A 373 0.59 -50.53 -5.58
C LYS A 373 0.01 -50.02 -4.28
N ASP A 374 -0.62 -48.84 -4.29
CA ASP A 374 -1.34 -48.27 -3.15
C ASP A 374 -2.84 -48.66 -3.21
N PRO A 375 -3.35 -49.40 -2.21
CA PRO A 375 -4.77 -49.76 -2.13
C PRO A 375 -5.72 -48.56 -2.19
N SER A 376 -5.32 -47.39 -1.68
CA SER A 376 -6.15 -46.19 -1.62
C SER A 376 -6.38 -45.52 -2.98
N THR A 377 -5.53 -45.79 -3.97
CA THR A 377 -5.59 -45.21 -5.33
C THR A 377 -5.87 -46.25 -6.41
N ARG A 378 -6.07 -47.52 -6.05
CA ARG A 378 -6.21 -48.62 -7.01
C ARG A 378 -7.45 -48.48 -7.91
N ASP A 379 -8.58 -48.07 -7.36
CA ASP A 379 -9.83 -47.96 -8.11
C ASP A 379 -9.81 -46.81 -9.10
N ILE A 380 -9.28 -45.66 -8.68
CA ILE A 380 -9.12 -44.50 -9.56
C ILE A 380 -8.08 -44.76 -10.64
N ALA A 381 -6.97 -45.45 -10.31
CA ALA A 381 -5.98 -45.86 -11.30
C ALA A 381 -6.57 -46.80 -12.35
N SER A 382 -7.38 -47.78 -11.94
CA SER A 382 -8.04 -48.71 -12.86
C SER A 382 -9.04 -48.00 -13.77
N THR A 383 -9.77 -47.02 -13.24
CA THR A 383 -10.72 -46.22 -14.02
C THR A 383 -10.01 -45.32 -15.04
N LEU A 384 -8.92 -44.67 -14.61
CA LEU A 384 -8.10 -43.82 -15.47
C LEU A 384 -7.40 -44.61 -16.57
N GLU A 385 -6.88 -45.81 -16.28
CA GLU A 385 -6.25 -46.68 -17.27
C GLU A 385 -7.19 -47.01 -18.42
N LYS A 386 -8.42 -47.46 -18.12
CA LYS A 386 -9.43 -47.74 -19.13
C LYS A 386 -9.72 -46.52 -20.00
N ALA A 387 -9.82 -45.34 -19.38
CA ALA A 387 -10.09 -44.08 -20.07
C ALA A 387 -8.88 -43.52 -20.86
N LEU A 388 -7.65 -43.89 -20.49
CA LEU A 388 -6.40 -43.42 -21.12
C LEU A 388 -5.89 -44.36 -22.20
N PHE A 389 -6.19 -45.65 -22.13
CA PHE A 389 -5.60 -46.62 -23.07
C PHE A 389 -6.64 -47.46 -23.81
N ASN A 390 -7.95 -47.26 -23.55
CA ASN A 390 -9.05 -48.03 -24.12
C ASN A 390 -8.85 -49.55 -23.95
N VAL A 391 -8.37 -49.99 -22.79
CA VAL A 391 -8.05 -51.39 -22.44
C VAL A 391 -9.12 -52.00 -21.55
#